data_AF-A0A2V8HVC6-F1
#
_entry.id   AF-A0A2V8HVC6-F1
#
_cell.length_a   1.000
_cell.length_b   1.000
_cell.length_c   1.000
_cell.angle_alpha   90.00
_cell.angle_beta   90.00
_cell.angle_gamma   90.00
#
_symmetry.space_group_name_H-M   'P 1'
#
loop_
_entity.id
_entity.type
_entity.pdbx_description
1 polymer ?
#
loop_
_entity_poly.entity_id
_entity_poly.type
_entity_poly.pdbx_seq_one_letter_code
_entity_poly.pdbx_strand_id
1 'polypeptide(L)'
;MKASYLGIVLGIFTVAAIAAPVGAHHGTASFDTSKDLTLKGTVTDWIWANPHCFLKFDAMDETGTVRNWAVEVSNPTDMTKRGWARSSFKVGDAVTVNPAP
;
A
#
# COMPACT_ATOMS: atom_id res chain seq x y z
N MET A 1 -19.47 -14.08 49.42
CA MET A 1 -19.85 -13.33 48.20
C MET A 1 -18.87 -12.21 47.78
N LYS A 2 -17.96 -11.71 48.64
CA LYS A 2 -17.01 -10.62 48.26
C LYS A 2 -15.69 -11.12 47.64
N ALA A 3 -15.25 -12.34 47.98
CA ALA A 3 -14.00 -12.92 47.48
C ALA A 3 -14.03 -13.31 46.00
N SER A 4 -15.21 -13.62 45.44
CA SER A 4 -15.36 -14.02 44.02
C SER A 4 -15.13 -12.84 43.06
N TYR A 5 -15.57 -11.63 43.42
CA TYR A 5 -15.34 -10.44 42.61
C TYR A 5 -13.88 -10.01 42.61
N LEU A 6 -13.19 -10.15 43.74
CA LEU A 6 -11.77 -9.83 43.83
C LEU A 6 -10.91 -10.79 42.99
N GLY A 7 -11.27 -12.08 42.97
CA GLY A 7 -10.62 -13.08 42.10
C GLY A 7 -10.85 -12.81 40.61
N ILE A 8 -12.06 -12.39 40.23
CA ILE A 8 -12.38 -12.01 38.84
C ILE A 8 -11.61 -10.76 38.42
N VAL A 9 -11.54 -9.73 39.28
CA VAL A 9 -10.80 -8.50 38.99
C VAL A 9 -9.30 -8.78 38.87
N LEU A 10 -8.72 -9.56 39.79
CA LEU A 10 -7.31 -9.96 39.68
C LEU A 10 -7.03 -10.77 38.41
N GLY A 11 -7.94 -11.69 38.05
CA GLY A 11 -7.84 -12.50 36.83
C GLY A 11 -7.86 -11.65 35.55
N ILE A 12 -8.74 -10.65 35.48
CA ILE A 12 -8.80 -9.72 34.34
C ILE A 12 -7.52 -8.89 34.24
N PHE A 13 -7.00 -8.38 35.36
CA PHE A 13 -5.75 -7.62 35.38
C PHE A 13 -4.54 -8.46 34.97
N THR A 14 -4.48 -9.73 35.35
CA THR A 14 -3.38 -10.63 34.94
C THR A 14 -3.44 -10.95 33.45
N VAL A 15 -4.63 -11.20 32.88
CA VAL A 15 -4.76 -11.45 31.43
C VAL A 15 -4.39 -10.20 30.62
N ALA A 16 -4.79 -9.00 31.06
CA ALA A 16 -4.42 -7.75 30.41
C ALA A 16 -2.90 -7.47 30.48
N ALA A 17 -2.24 -7.85 31.57
CA ALA A 17 -0.81 -7.66 31.75
C ALA A 17 0.06 -8.59 30.86
N ILE A 18 -0.51 -9.68 30.35
CA ILE A 18 0.20 -10.64 29.47
C ILE A 18 0.01 -10.30 27.98
N ALA A 19 -0.82 -9.31 27.64
CA ALA A 19 -1.00 -8.85 26.27
C ALA A 19 0.27 -8.13 25.77
N ALA A 20 1.23 -8.90 25.26
CA ALA A 20 2.40 -8.36 24.59
C ALA A 20 2.00 -7.77 23.22
N PRO A 21 2.56 -6.61 22.82
CA PRO A 21 2.39 -6.10 21.47
C PRO A 21 2.90 -7.13 20.47
N VAL A 22 2.02 -7.62 19.59
CA VAL A 22 2.44 -8.42 18.44
C VAL A 22 2.87 -7.43 17.36
N GLY A 23 4.08 -7.57 16.83
CA GLY A 23 4.56 -6.72 15.74
C GLY A 23 3.71 -6.96 14.49
N ALA A 24 2.89 -5.98 14.11
CA ALA A 24 2.27 -5.97 12.79
C ALA A 24 3.28 -5.48 11.76
N HIS A 25 3.71 -6.35 10.85
CA HIS A 25 4.58 -5.98 9.74
C HIS A 25 3.73 -5.36 8.63
N HIS A 26 3.59 -4.04 8.60
CA HIS A 26 3.06 -3.32 7.43
C HIS A 26 4.14 -3.26 6.34
N GLY A 27 4.58 -4.43 5.88
CA GLY A 27 5.85 -4.58 5.17
C GLY A 27 5.75 -5.42 3.91
N THR A 28 6.83 -5.36 3.13
CA THR A 28 6.99 -5.93 1.80
C THR A 28 7.19 -7.45 1.80
N ALA A 29 6.87 -8.13 2.91
CA ALA A 29 7.25 -9.53 3.15
C ALA A 29 6.61 -10.51 2.16
N SER A 30 5.50 -10.13 1.54
CA SER A 30 4.83 -10.90 0.47
C SER A 30 5.45 -10.68 -0.91
N PHE A 31 6.36 -9.70 -1.07
CA PHE A 31 7.02 -9.40 -2.33
C PHE A 31 8.43 -9.99 -2.35
N ASP A 32 8.83 -10.46 -3.53
CA ASP A 32 10.21 -10.87 -3.78
C ASP A 32 11.07 -9.61 -3.99
N THR A 33 11.67 -9.12 -2.90
CA THR A 33 12.50 -7.91 -2.91
C THR A 33 13.84 -8.11 -3.61
N SER A 34 14.16 -9.31 -4.08
CA SER A 34 15.35 -9.57 -4.91
C SER A 34 15.14 -9.23 -6.38
N LYS A 35 13.89 -8.95 -6.79
CA LYS A 35 13.51 -8.66 -8.17
C LYS A 35 13.18 -7.20 -8.36
N ASP A 36 13.93 -6.55 -9.24
CA ASP A 36 13.60 -5.23 -9.74
C ASP A 36 12.61 -5.35 -10.90
N LEU A 37 11.51 -4.59 -10.83
CA LEU A 37 10.52 -4.52 -11.88
C LEU A 37 10.61 -3.16 -12.59
N THR A 38 10.66 -3.19 -13.92
CA THR A 38 10.52 -1.99 -14.76
C THR A 38 9.42 -2.23 -15.78
N LEU A 39 8.33 -1.49 -15.68
CA LEU A 39 7.20 -1.60 -16.59
C LEU A 39 7.18 -0.39 -17.52
N LYS A 40 7.10 -0.65 -18.83
CA LYS A 40 6.89 0.39 -19.84
C LYS A 40 5.47 0.23 -20.39
N GLY A 41 4.69 1.29 -20.30
CA GLY A 41 3.27 1.19 -20.60
C GLY A 41 2.63 2.51 -21.02
N THR A 42 1.32 2.43 -21.22
CA THR A 42 0.47 3.54 -21.64
C THR A 42 -0.56 3.82 -20.55
N VAL A 43 -0.65 5.06 -20.08
CA VAL A 43 -1.59 5.46 -19.02
C VAL A 43 -3.02 5.21 -19.45
N THR A 44 -3.79 4.56 -18.58
CA THR A 44 -5.23 4.33 -18.74
C THR A 44 -6.07 5.14 -17.75
N ASP A 45 -5.51 5.51 -16.59
CA ASP A 45 -6.17 6.41 -15.63
C ASP A 45 -5.16 7.04 -14.64
N TRP A 46 -5.49 8.22 -14.13
CA TRP A 46 -4.76 8.89 -13.05
C TRP A 46 -5.73 9.36 -11.97
N ILE A 47 -5.81 8.56 -10.91
CA ILE A 47 -6.74 8.80 -9.81
C ILE A 47 -6.05 9.68 -8.78
N TRP A 48 -6.44 10.96 -8.76
CA TRP A 48 -5.97 11.94 -7.77
C TRP A 48 -6.97 12.06 -6.62
N ALA A 49 -6.84 11.18 -5.62
CA ALA A 49 -7.76 11.03 -4.49
C ALA A 49 -7.03 10.77 -3.16
N ASN A 50 -7.70 11.04 -2.03
CA ASN A 50 -7.20 10.78 -0.67
C ASN A 50 -7.89 9.49 -0.14
N PRO A 51 -7.19 8.53 0.50
CA PRO A 51 -5.84 8.62 1.07
C PRO A 51 -4.68 8.28 0.14
N HIS A 52 -4.92 7.73 -1.04
CA HIS A 52 -3.87 7.36 -1.98
C HIS A 52 -4.26 7.71 -3.41
N CYS A 53 -3.28 8.23 -4.17
CA CYS A 53 -3.43 8.37 -5.61
C CYS A 53 -3.03 7.07 -6.30
N PHE A 54 -3.56 6.81 -7.50
CA PHE A 54 -3.24 5.61 -8.27
C PHE A 54 -2.97 5.94 -9.73
N LEU A 55 -1.83 5.46 -10.25
CA LEU A 55 -1.53 5.46 -11.67
C LEU A 55 -1.91 4.10 -12.25
N LYS A 56 -2.82 4.09 -13.22
CA LYS A 56 -3.19 2.90 -13.98
C LYS A 56 -2.64 2.97 -15.38
N PHE A 57 -2.12 1.87 -15.88
CA PHE A 57 -1.51 1.80 -17.21
C PHE A 57 -1.51 0.37 -17.75
N ASP A 58 -1.52 0.24 -19.06
CA ASP A 58 -1.33 -1.04 -19.73
C ASP A 58 0.16 -1.23 -20.06
N ALA A 59 0.73 -2.35 -19.63
CA ALA A 59 2.09 -2.74 -19.93
C ALA A 59 2.15 -4.23 -20.29
N MET A 60 3.08 -4.57 -21.19
CA MET A 60 3.32 -5.94 -21.60
C MET A 60 4.16 -6.66 -20.54
N ASP A 61 3.75 -7.86 -20.16
CA ASP A 61 4.57 -8.75 -19.35
C ASP A 61 5.60 -9.51 -20.20
N GLU A 62 6.47 -10.28 -19.55
CA GLU A 62 7.51 -11.07 -20.23
C GLU A 62 6.95 -12.15 -21.17
N THR A 63 5.67 -12.50 -21.04
CA THR A 63 4.99 -13.47 -21.92
C THR A 63 4.44 -12.83 -23.20
N GLY A 64 4.58 -11.52 -23.35
CA GLY A 64 3.97 -10.76 -24.45
C GLY A 64 2.50 -10.40 -24.21
N THR A 65 1.95 -10.70 -23.03
CA THR A 65 0.55 -10.40 -22.71
C THR A 65 0.45 -8.99 -22.15
N VAL A 66 -0.49 -8.20 -22.68
CA VAL A 66 -0.80 -6.89 -22.10
C VAL A 66 -1.59 -7.09 -20.81
N ARG A 67 -1.10 -6.48 -19.74
CA ARG A 67 -1.74 -6.45 -18.42
C ARG A 67 -2.08 -5.02 -18.06
N ASN A 68 -3.23 -4.82 -17.44
CA ASN A 68 -3.56 -3.56 -16.79
C ASN A 68 -2.94 -3.56 -15.39
N TRP A 69 -2.08 -2.59 -15.13
CA TRP A 69 -1.39 -2.38 -13.87
C TRP A 69 -1.99 -1.20 -13.12
N ALA A 70 -1.96 -1.27 -11.79
CA ALA A 70 -2.26 -0.16 -10.91
C ALA A 70 -1.12 -0.01 -9.90
N VAL A 71 -0.56 1.19 -9.81
CA VAL A 71 0.49 1.53 -8.83
C VAL A 71 -0.05 2.59 -7.90
N GLU A 72 -0.03 2.28 -6.62
CA GLU A 72 -0.36 3.20 -5.54
C GLU A 72 0.79 4.18 -5.31
N VAL A 73 0.46 5.44 -5.06
CA VAL A 73 1.38 6.43 -4.52
C VAL A 73 0.74 7.15 -3.32
N SER A 74 1.46 8.08 -2.71
CA SER A 74 0.97 8.79 -1.52
C SER A 74 -0.31 9.61 -1.79
N ASN A 75 -0.88 10.14 -0.71
CA ASN A 75 -1.99 11.09 -0.76
C ASN A 75 -1.66 12.33 -1.63
N PRO A 76 -2.68 13.05 -2.14
CA PRO A 76 -2.51 14.22 -3.00
C PRO A 76 -1.60 15.31 -2.42
N THR A 77 -1.69 15.56 -1.10
CA THR A 77 -0.92 16.60 -0.42
C THR A 77 0.58 16.30 -0.51
N ASP A 78 0.99 15.07 -0.23
CA ASP A 78 2.40 14.68 -0.31
C ASP A 78 2.89 14.56 -1.75
N MET A 79 2.03 14.11 -2.67
CA MET A 79 2.37 14.06 -4.09
C MET A 79 2.57 15.47 -4.68
N THR A 80 1.78 16.47 -4.27
CA THR A 80 2.01 17.87 -4.65
C THR A 80 3.34 18.39 -4.13
N LYS A 81 3.74 18.05 -2.89
CA LYS A 81 5.09 18.40 -2.38
C LYS A 81 6.21 17.75 -3.22
N ARG A 82 5.93 16.61 -3.86
CA ARG A 82 6.84 15.91 -4.79
C ARG A 82 6.73 16.43 -6.24
N GLY A 83 5.96 17.48 -6.48
CA GLY A 83 5.81 18.11 -7.80
C GLY A 83 4.74 17.50 -8.71
N TRP A 84 3.88 16.63 -8.19
CA TRP A 84 2.81 15.98 -8.96
C TRP A 84 1.48 16.71 -8.78
N ALA A 85 0.58 16.54 -9.73
CA ALA A 85 -0.73 17.17 -9.77
C ALA A 85 -1.77 16.24 -10.39
N ARG A 86 -3.05 16.62 -10.27
CA ARG A 86 -4.17 15.95 -10.96
C ARG A 86 -3.97 15.88 -12.48
N SER A 87 -3.18 16.78 -13.05
CA SER A 87 -2.88 16.85 -14.48
C SER A 87 -1.54 16.24 -14.88
N SER A 88 -0.81 15.59 -13.94
CA SER A 88 0.52 15.02 -14.21
C SER A 88 0.52 13.93 -15.27
N PHE A 89 -0.58 13.19 -15.41
CA PHE A 89 -0.75 12.16 -16.42
C PHE A 89 -2.10 12.31 -17.10
N LYS A 90 -2.12 11.96 -18.37
CA LYS A 90 -3.31 11.87 -19.21
C LYS A 90 -3.36 10.47 -19.82
N VAL A 91 -4.58 10.01 -20.11
CA VAL A 91 -4.79 8.77 -20.85
C VAL A 91 -4.02 8.84 -22.17
N GLY A 92 -3.25 7.80 -22.48
CA GLY A 92 -2.39 7.74 -23.66
C GLY A 92 -0.94 8.16 -23.44
N ASP A 93 -0.60 8.77 -22.30
CA ASP A 93 0.79 9.11 -22.01
C ASP A 93 1.64 7.84 -21.88
N ALA A 94 2.84 7.85 -22.45
CA ALA A 94 3.82 6.79 -22.23
C ALA A 94 4.49 6.97 -20.87
N VAL A 95 4.57 5.89 -20.10
CA VAL A 95 5.21 5.87 -18.77
C VAL A 95 6.22 4.73 -18.66
N THR A 96 7.29 4.99 -17.92
CA THR A 96 8.16 3.95 -17.37
C THR A 96 8.00 3.97 -15.85
N VAL A 97 7.65 2.84 -15.28
CA VAL A 97 7.30 2.71 -13.86
C VAL A 97 8.21 1.68 -13.21
N ASN A 98 8.85 2.09 -12.13
CA ASN A 98 9.70 1.27 -11.28
C ASN A 98 9.02 1.15 -9.91
N PRO A 99 8.06 0.22 -9.74
CA PRO A 99 7.38 0.06 -8.47
C PRO A 99 8.36 -0.50 -7.44
N ALA A 100 8.39 0.10 -6.26
CA ALA A 100 9.05 -0.50 -5.11
C ALA A 100 8.20 -1.68 -4.59
N PRO A 101 8.83 -2.78 -4.13
CA PRO A 101 8.13 -3.84 -3.40
C PRO A 101 7.58 -3.36 -2.07
#